data_AF-A0A101XA95-F1
#
_entry.id   AF-A0A101XA95-F1
#
_cell.length_a   1.000
_cell.length_b   1.000
_cell.length_c   1.000
_cell.angle_alpha   90.00
_cell.angle_beta   90.00
_cell.angle_gamma   90.00
#
_symmetry.space_group_name_H-M   'P 1'
#
loop_
_entity.id
_entity.type
_entity.pdbx_description
1 polymer ?
#
loop_
_entity_poly.entity_id
_entity_poly.type
_entity_poly.pdbx_seq_one_letter_code
_entity_poly.pdbx_strand_id
1 'polypeptide(L)'
;MANPQTLDTPSEESALKTAERLGLWGPRESKRIYRWAYAAVGIADFRVRPVTVSLGRGRTARGFVGWAAYRAYEASMLKEMWLALSAADEFGLGASRPLGFGAVRITPLENTRRKAAAGSGRGPADSRRLDSL
;
A
#
# COMPACT_ATOMS: atom_id res chain seq x y z
N MET A 1 12.42 -47.19 7.30
CA MET A 1 13.02 -45.91 7.74
C MET A 1 13.12 -45.00 6.53
N ALA A 2 12.19 -44.06 6.37
CA ALA A 2 12.18 -43.11 5.27
C ALA A 2 12.41 -41.70 5.81
N ASN A 3 13.37 -41.01 5.20
CA ASN A 3 13.77 -39.63 5.46
C ASN A 3 12.58 -38.68 5.21
N PRO A 4 12.09 -37.90 6.20
CA PRO A 4 11.06 -36.93 5.95
C PRO A 4 11.71 -35.75 5.23
N GLN A 5 11.46 -35.72 3.93
CA GLN A 5 11.76 -34.61 3.04
C GLN A 5 11.43 -33.28 3.73
N THR A 6 12.39 -32.36 3.60
CA THR A 6 12.18 -30.92 3.54
C THR A 6 10.88 -30.62 2.82
N LEU A 7 9.81 -30.49 3.59
CA LEU A 7 8.59 -29.83 3.18
C LEU A 7 9.00 -28.38 2.97
N ASP A 8 9.32 -28.06 1.72
CA ASP A 8 9.29 -26.71 1.18
C ASP A 8 7.92 -26.14 1.56
N THR A 9 7.89 -25.46 2.71
CA THR A 9 6.83 -24.54 3.07
C THR A 9 6.74 -23.55 1.93
N PRO A 10 5.63 -23.48 1.16
CA PRO A 10 5.50 -22.48 0.12
C PRO A 10 5.54 -21.12 0.83
N SER A 11 6.71 -20.49 0.78
CA SER A 11 7.03 -19.34 1.61
C SER A 11 6.03 -18.24 1.33
N GLU A 12 5.62 -17.55 2.38
CA GLU A 12 4.79 -16.35 2.38
C GLU A 12 5.44 -15.26 1.50
N GLU A 13 5.23 -15.36 0.19
CA GLU A 13 5.93 -14.60 -0.83
C GLU A 13 5.30 -13.19 -0.93
N SER A 14 5.62 -12.34 0.04
CA SER A 14 5.25 -10.92 0.05
C SER A 14 5.77 -10.21 -1.21
N ALA A 15 5.04 -9.22 -1.74
CA ALA A 15 5.44 -8.43 -2.90
C ALA A 15 6.83 -7.80 -2.74
N LEU A 16 7.18 -7.41 -1.51
CA LEU A 16 8.52 -6.92 -1.15
C LEU A 16 9.60 -7.98 -1.39
N LYS A 17 9.35 -9.24 -1.04
CA LYS A 17 10.27 -10.37 -1.24
C LYS A 17 10.43 -10.72 -2.73
N THR A 18 9.37 -10.57 -3.52
CA THR A 18 9.46 -10.68 -4.98
C THR A 18 10.28 -9.54 -5.57
N ALA A 19 10.07 -8.31 -5.12
CA ALA A 19 10.84 -7.16 -5.56
C ALA A 19 12.32 -7.23 -5.12
N GLU A 20 12.61 -7.80 -3.94
CA GLU A 20 13.98 -8.16 -3.52
C GLU A 20 14.60 -9.18 -4.47
N ARG A 21 13.85 -10.25 -4.82
CA ARG A 21 14.33 -11.28 -5.77
C ARG A 21 14.61 -10.71 -7.15
N LEU A 22 13.86 -9.68 -7.56
CA LEU A 22 14.06 -8.96 -8.82
C LEU A 22 15.17 -7.91 -8.74
N GLY A 23 15.84 -7.75 -7.60
CA GLY A 23 16.94 -6.79 -7.41
C GLY A 23 16.48 -5.33 -7.35
N LEU A 24 15.19 -5.08 -7.15
CA LEU A 24 14.64 -3.72 -7.08
C LEU A 24 15.02 -2.99 -5.78
N TRP A 25 15.37 -3.74 -4.73
CA TRP A 25 15.90 -3.26 -3.44
C TRP A 25 16.51 -4.39 -2.61
N GLY A 26 17.31 -4.04 -1.60
CA GLY A 26 17.96 -4.99 -0.70
C GLY A 26 17.16 -5.32 0.58
N PRO A 27 17.55 -6.39 1.30
CA PRO A 27 16.86 -6.81 2.54
C PRO A 27 16.90 -5.78 3.68
N ARG A 28 17.88 -4.85 3.66
CA ARG A 28 17.99 -3.79 4.66
C ARG A 28 16.94 -2.72 4.43
N GLU A 29 16.74 -2.35 3.17
CA GLU A 29 15.76 -1.37 2.71
C GLU A 29 14.34 -1.84 3.03
N SER A 30 14.00 -3.11 2.76
CA SER A 30 12.70 -3.69 3.11
C SER A 30 12.41 -3.64 4.60
N LYS A 31 13.39 -4.01 5.44
CA LYS A 31 13.23 -3.93 6.91
C LYS A 31 13.04 -2.49 7.38
N ARG A 32 13.76 -1.54 6.77
CA ARG A 32 13.67 -0.12 7.11
C ARG A 32 12.32 0.45 6.72
N ILE A 33 11.84 0.18 5.50
CA ILE A 33 10.49 0.55 5.02
C ILE A 33 9.43 -0.06 5.92
N TYR A 34 9.54 -1.35 6.25
CA TYR A 34 8.57 -2.02 7.11
C TYR A 34 8.46 -1.36 8.50
N ARG A 35 9.60 -1.12 9.16
CA ARG A 35 9.64 -0.46 10.48
C ARG A 35 9.08 0.95 10.41
N TRP A 36 9.46 1.71 9.39
CA TRP A 36 8.96 3.05 9.17
C TRP A 36 7.45 3.06 8.91
N ALA A 37 6.95 2.18 8.03
CA ALA A 37 5.53 2.06 7.73
C ALA A 37 4.72 1.75 8.99
N TYR A 38 5.22 0.84 9.82
CA TYR A 38 4.56 0.46 11.07
C TYR A 38 4.48 1.62 12.08
N ALA A 39 5.48 2.51 12.11
CA ALA A 39 5.54 3.63 13.05
C ALA A 39 4.86 4.90 12.52
N ALA A 40 4.93 5.16 11.21
CA ALA A 40 4.60 6.44 10.60
C ALA A 40 3.32 6.43 9.75
N VAL A 41 2.75 5.27 9.46
CA VAL A 41 1.55 5.12 8.62
C VAL A 41 0.40 4.56 9.44
N GLY A 42 -0.74 5.28 9.44
CA GLY A 42 -1.97 4.83 10.07
C GLY A 42 -3.06 4.51 9.06
N ILE A 43 -4.03 3.68 9.47
CA ILE A 43 -5.26 3.44 8.73
C ILE A 43 -6.19 4.64 8.96
N ALA A 44 -6.64 5.28 7.88
CA ALA A 44 -7.53 6.43 7.92
C ALA A 44 -9.01 6.02 7.77
N ASP A 45 -9.28 5.04 6.92
CA ASP A 45 -10.62 4.48 6.68
C ASP A 45 -10.49 3.11 6.01
N PHE A 46 -11.50 2.26 6.09
CA PHE A 46 -11.50 0.97 5.41
C PHE A 46 -12.91 0.41 5.24
N ARG A 47 -13.09 -0.39 4.19
CA ARG A 47 -14.26 -1.24 4.03
C ARG A 47 -13.79 -2.59 3.55
N VAL A 48 -13.92 -3.60 4.40
CA VAL A 48 -13.40 -4.95 4.15
C VAL A 48 -14.50 -5.97 4.38
N ARG A 49 -14.61 -6.94 3.47
CA ARG A 49 -15.51 -8.09 3.60
C ARG A 49 -14.68 -9.37 3.59
N PRO A 50 -14.76 -10.23 4.62
CA PRO A 50 -14.12 -11.54 4.58
C PRO A 50 -14.81 -12.41 3.52
N VAL A 51 -14.01 -13.16 2.76
CA VAL A 51 -14.50 -14.06 1.71
C VAL A 51 -13.78 -15.39 1.84
N THR A 52 -14.54 -16.48 1.76
CA THR A 52 -14.01 -17.83 1.61
C THR A 52 -14.23 -18.25 0.16
N VAL A 53 -13.19 -18.75 -0.49
CA VAL A 53 -13.25 -19.22 -1.88
C VAL A 53 -12.79 -20.67 -1.97
N SER A 54 -13.43 -21.42 -2.87
CA SER A 54 -13.06 -22.80 -3.16
C SER A 54 -11.94 -22.83 -4.20
N LEU A 55 -10.85 -23.53 -3.90
CA LEU A 55 -9.69 -23.73 -4.78
C LEU A 55 -9.80 -25.03 -5.60
N GLY A 56 -10.94 -25.71 -5.53
CA GLY A 56 -11.12 -27.06 -6.08
C GLY A 56 -10.57 -28.17 -5.18
N ARG A 57 -10.96 -29.42 -5.45
CA ARG A 57 -10.58 -30.62 -4.68
C ARG A 57 -10.82 -30.50 -3.16
N GLY A 58 -11.91 -29.84 -2.76
CA GLY A 58 -12.28 -29.64 -1.36
C GLY A 58 -11.39 -28.65 -0.59
N ARG A 59 -10.43 -27.99 -1.24
CA ARG A 59 -9.59 -26.97 -0.60
C ARG A 59 -10.32 -25.62 -0.61
N THR A 60 -10.24 -24.90 0.49
CA THR A 60 -10.75 -23.53 0.60
C THR A 60 -9.65 -22.58 1.05
N ALA A 61 -9.65 -21.36 0.52
CA ALA A 61 -8.87 -20.25 1.03
C ALA A 61 -9.79 -19.21 1.65
N ARG A 62 -9.36 -18.61 2.76
CA ARG A 62 -10.05 -17.48 3.38
C ARG A 62 -9.19 -16.23 3.22
N GLY A 63 -9.81 -15.17 2.75
CA GLY A 63 -9.17 -13.87 2.57
C GLY A 63 -10.20 -12.76 2.74
N PHE A 64 -9.93 -11.62 2.11
CA PHE A 64 -10.83 -10.48 2.14
C PHE A 64 -10.85 -9.74 0.80
N VAL A 65 -11.95 -9.04 0.55
CA VAL A 65 -12.10 -8.11 -0.57
C VAL A 65 -12.59 -6.79 0.00
N GLY A 66 -12.04 -5.68 -0.51
CA GLY A 66 -12.36 -4.35 -0.01
C GLY A 66 -11.27 -3.35 -0.31
N TRP A 67 -11.26 -2.27 0.47
CA TRP A 67 -10.24 -1.23 0.40
C TRP A 67 -9.87 -0.75 1.80
N ALA A 68 -8.66 -0.20 1.91
CA ALA A 68 -8.18 0.52 3.08
C ALA A 68 -7.44 1.78 2.63
N ALA A 69 -7.80 2.91 3.22
CA ALA A 69 -7.12 4.18 3.04
C ALA A 69 -6.07 4.32 4.13
N TYR A 70 -4.84 4.61 3.72
CA TYR A 70 -3.71 4.81 4.62
C TYR A 70 -3.25 6.26 4.57
N ARG A 71 -2.76 6.74 5.70
CA ARG A 71 -2.17 8.07 5.84
C ARG A 71 -0.79 7.97 6.45
N ALA A 72 0.21 8.49 5.74
CA ALA A 72 1.52 8.74 6.30
C ALA A 72 1.50 10.06 7.09
N TYR A 73 2.02 10.03 8.32
CA TYR A 73 2.17 11.20 9.19
C TYR A 73 3.59 11.78 9.14
N GLU A 74 4.55 10.98 8.69
CA GLU A 74 5.91 11.38 8.37
C GLU A 74 6.15 11.17 6.87
N ALA A 75 7.12 11.88 6.27
CA ALA A 75 7.40 11.80 4.84
C ALA A 75 8.79 11.23 4.49
N SER A 76 9.62 10.88 5.49
CA SER A 76 11.04 10.54 5.29
C SER A 76 11.28 9.31 4.41
N MET A 77 10.31 8.40 4.30
CA MET A 77 10.39 7.22 3.43
C MET A 77 9.18 7.09 2.49
N LEU A 78 8.49 8.20 2.21
CA LEU A 78 7.29 8.18 1.37
C LEU A 78 7.62 7.73 -0.06
N LYS A 79 8.81 8.10 -0.57
CA LYS A 79 9.26 7.72 -1.91
C LYS A 79 9.43 6.20 -2.01
N GLU A 80 10.11 5.61 -1.05
CA GLU A 80 10.34 4.17 -0.97
C GLU A 80 9.00 3.41 -0.77
N MET A 81 8.09 3.96 0.03
CA MET A 81 6.74 3.41 0.16
C MET A 81 5.98 3.43 -1.17
N TRP A 82 6.04 4.53 -1.93
CA TRP A 82 5.41 4.57 -3.25
C TRP A 82 5.97 3.54 -4.21
N LEU A 83 7.29 3.30 -4.20
CA LEU A 83 7.90 2.22 -4.98
C LEU A 83 7.39 0.84 -4.55
N ALA A 84 7.24 0.59 -3.25
CA ALA A 84 6.64 -0.65 -2.70
C ALA A 84 5.20 -0.85 -3.13
N LEU A 85 4.42 0.22 -3.11
CA LEU A 85 3.03 0.18 -3.55
C LEU A 85 2.91 -0.01 -5.05
N SER A 86 3.74 0.63 -5.87
CA SER A 86 3.75 0.40 -7.32
C SER A 86 4.08 -1.05 -7.66
N ALA A 87 5.08 -1.65 -7.00
CA ALA A 87 5.38 -3.06 -7.19
C ALA A 87 4.21 -3.97 -6.73
N ALA A 88 3.51 -3.60 -5.67
CA ALA A 88 2.32 -4.31 -5.22
C ALA A 88 1.14 -4.20 -6.21
N ASP A 89 0.98 -3.07 -6.90
CA ASP A 89 -0.04 -2.87 -7.95
C ASP A 89 0.18 -3.83 -9.12
N GLU A 90 1.43 -4.02 -9.53
CA GLU A 90 1.81 -4.87 -10.66
C GLU A 90 1.81 -6.37 -10.32
N PHE A 91 2.35 -6.74 -9.15
CA PHE A 91 2.56 -8.14 -8.79
C PHE A 91 1.51 -8.71 -7.85
N GLY A 92 0.66 -7.87 -7.24
CA GLY A 92 -0.26 -8.26 -6.17
C GLY A 92 0.44 -8.47 -4.82
N LEU A 93 -0.36 -8.60 -3.76
CA LEU A 93 0.06 -8.78 -2.37
C LEU A 93 -0.21 -10.20 -1.84
N GLY A 94 0.66 -10.71 -0.98
CA GLY A 94 0.42 -11.94 -0.23
C GLY A 94 0.61 -13.24 -1.01
N ALA A 95 0.01 -14.32 -0.50
CA ALA A 95 0.19 -15.67 -1.02
C ALA A 95 -0.76 -16.00 -2.19
N SER A 96 -0.41 -17.03 -2.97
CA SER A 96 -1.25 -17.58 -4.04
C SER A 96 -1.59 -16.60 -5.17
N ARG A 97 -0.74 -15.59 -5.40
CA ARG A 97 -0.87 -14.60 -6.50
C ARG A 97 -1.02 -15.21 -7.90
N PRO A 98 -0.32 -16.30 -8.27
CA PRO A 98 -0.54 -16.98 -9.55
C PRO A 98 -1.96 -17.54 -9.74
N LEU A 99 -2.72 -17.73 -8.64
CA LEU A 99 -4.11 -18.18 -8.67
C LEU A 99 -5.11 -17.00 -8.67
N GLY A 100 -4.63 -15.76 -8.82
CA GLY A 100 -5.45 -14.54 -8.83
C GLY A 100 -5.73 -13.94 -7.44
N PHE A 101 -5.14 -14.47 -6.37
CA PHE A 101 -5.28 -13.88 -5.03
C PHE A 101 -4.42 -12.64 -4.88
N GLY A 102 -4.89 -11.73 -4.02
CA GLY A 102 -4.08 -10.59 -3.62
C GLY A 102 -3.88 -9.55 -4.72
N ALA A 103 -4.66 -9.59 -5.80
CA ALA A 103 -4.73 -8.49 -6.74
C ALA A 103 -5.17 -7.23 -5.98
N VAL A 104 -4.38 -6.16 -6.12
CA VAL A 104 -4.65 -4.87 -5.48
C VAL A 104 -4.57 -3.77 -6.51
N ARG A 105 -5.25 -2.65 -6.21
CA ARG A 105 -5.12 -1.41 -6.96
C ARG A 105 -4.71 -0.29 -6.01
N ILE A 106 -3.62 0.39 -6.32
CA ILE A 106 -3.14 1.53 -5.55
C ILE A 106 -3.67 2.81 -6.16
N THR A 107 -4.42 3.58 -5.37
CA THR A 107 -5.00 4.86 -5.79
C THR A 107 -4.54 5.98 -4.85
N PRO A 108 -3.78 6.98 -5.33
CA PRO A 108 -3.45 8.15 -4.53
C PRO A 108 -4.72 8.91 -4.14
N LEU A 109 -4.88 9.19 -2.84
CA LEU A 109 -5.98 10.00 -2.33
C LEU A 109 -5.46 11.40 -2.03
N GLU A 110 -6.16 12.41 -2.56
CA GLU A 110 -5.79 13.79 -2.30
C GLU A 110 -6.12 14.16 -0.85
N ASN A 111 -5.15 14.75 -0.14
CA ASN A 111 -5.33 15.11 1.25
C ASN A 111 -6.17 16.39 1.34
N THR A 112 -7.48 16.22 1.48
CA THR A 112 -8.47 17.32 1.50
C THR A 112 -8.17 18.37 2.57
N ARG A 113 -7.50 18.00 3.69
CA ARG A 113 -7.08 18.96 4.73
C ARG A 113 -6.01 19.95 4.27
N ARG A 114 -5.11 19.59 3.33
CA ARG A 114 -4.13 20.55 2.78
C ARG A 114 -4.80 21.57 1.86
N LYS A 115 -5.84 21.18 1.14
CA LYS A 115 -6.59 22.07 0.23
C LYS A 115 -7.38 23.13 1.00
N ALA A 116 -7.99 22.76 2.13
CA ALA A 116 -8.69 23.70 3.00
C ALA A 116 -7.74 24.74 3.64
N ALA A 117 -6.52 24.34 4.03
CA ALA A 117 -5.52 25.25 4.60
C ALA A 117 -4.82 26.13 3.53
N ALA A 118 -4.68 25.65 2.30
CA ALA A 118 -4.13 26.43 1.19
C ALA A 118 -5.16 27.41 0.57
N GLY A 119 -6.46 27.12 0.69
CA GLY A 119 -7.55 27.97 0.21
C GLY A 119 -7.90 29.15 1.14
N SER A 120 -7.30 29.25 2.33
CA SER A 120 -7.51 30.36 3.27
C SER A 120 -6.46 31.48 3.14
N GLY A 121 -5.56 31.42 2.16
CA GLY A 121 -4.58 32.45 1.88
C GLY A 121 -5.14 33.54 0.96
N ARG A 122 -5.69 34.61 1.56
CA ARG A 122 -5.76 36.00 1.07
C ARG A 122 -5.85 36.16 -0.47
N GLY A 123 -7.07 36.34 -0.99
CA GLY A 123 -7.27 36.84 -2.35
C GLY A 123 -6.57 38.18 -2.56
N PRO A 124 -6.14 38.52 -3.80
CA PRO A 124 -5.45 39.77 -4.07
C PRO A 124 -6.36 40.93 -3.68
N ALA A 125 -5.84 41.84 -2.86
CA ALA A 125 -6.48 43.11 -2.58
C ALA A 125 -6.73 43.83 -3.90
N ASP A 126 -8.01 44.06 -4.20
CA ASP A 126 -8.48 44.81 -5.35
C ASP A 126 -8.09 46.29 -5.16
N SER A 127 -6.89 46.65 -5.62
CA SER A 127 -6.43 48.05 -5.66
C SER A 127 -6.94 48.74 -6.93
N ARG A 128 -8.27 48.77 -7.11
CA ARG A 128 -8.95 49.59 -8.12
C ARG A 128 -10.15 50.33 -7.53
N ARG A 129 -9.90 51.15 -6.53
CA ARG A 129 -10.78 52.28 -6.19
C ARG A 129 -9.93 53.36 -5.53
N LEU A 130 -9.46 54.30 -6.34
CA LEU A 130 -9.13 55.69 -5.96
C LEU A 130 -8.60 56.35 -7.24
N ASP A 131 -9.52 56.74 -8.13
CA ASP A 131 -9.31 57.73 -9.20
C ASP A 131 -10.71 58.17 -9.66
N SER A 132 -11.43 58.81 -8.75
CA SER A 132 -12.69 59.53 -9.02
C SER A 132 -12.99 60.38 -7.81
N LEU A 133 -12.36 61.55 -7.72
CA LEU A 133 -12.84 62.79 -7.08
C LEU A 133 -11.82 63.91 -7.35
#